data_AF-A0A525CKD7-F1
#
_entry.id   AF-A0A525CKD7-F1
#
_cell.length_a   1.000
_cell.length_b   1.000
_cell.length_c   1.000
_cell.angle_alpha   90.00
_cell.angle_beta   90.00
_cell.angle_gamma   90.00
#
_symmetry.space_group_name_H-M   'P 1'
#
loop_
_entity.id
_entity.type
_entity.pdbx_description
1 polymer ?
#
loop_
_entity_poly.entity_id
_entity_poly.type
_entity_poly.pdbx_seq_one_letter_code
_entity_poly.pdbx_strand_id
1 'polypeptide(L)'
;MDSSQLLGITTLTYLLASFLYIGVLIFKARFLGKIATIFTIGALLVQTIGIGLRWYESYQLGIGHAPLSNMYESVVFFAWTIVLFYLGVEFRFKNKSIGAFAIPLAFLAMAYASFA
;
A
#
# COMPACT_ATOMS: atom_id res chain seq x y z
N MET A 1 14.13 -9.22 -9.35
CA MET A 1 13.13 -8.14 -9.25
C MET A 1 13.79 -6.99 -8.56
N ASP A 2 13.64 -5.79 -9.10
CA ASP A 2 14.11 -4.55 -8.49
C ASP A 2 13.03 -3.97 -7.56
N SER A 3 13.38 -2.93 -6.80
CA SER A 3 12.41 -2.22 -5.96
C SER A 3 11.24 -1.65 -6.77
N SER A 4 11.49 -1.19 -8.01
CA SER A 4 10.48 -0.56 -8.86
C SER A 4 9.35 -1.52 -9.25
N GLN A 5 9.67 -2.77 -9.62
CA GLN A 5 8.69 -3.79 -9.97
C GLN A 5 7.79 -4.15 -8.79
N LEU A 6 8.35 -4.28 -7.58
CA LEU A 6 7.56 -4.58 -6.38
C LEU A 6 6.60 -3.45 -6.02
N LEU A 7 7.06 -2.20 -6.14
CA LEU A 7 6.21 -1.04 -5.90
C LEU A 7 5.13 -0.91 -6.98
N GLY A 8 5.41 -1.26 -8.24
CA GLY A 8 4.39 -1.34 -9.30
C GLY A 8 3.32 -2.40 -9.01
N ILE A 9 3.73 -3.61 -8.58
CA ILE A 9 2.80 -4.67 -8.15
C ILE A 9 1.95 -4.20 -6.96
N THR A 10 2.57 -3.49 -6.00
CA THR A 10 1.87 -2.91 -4.86
C THR A 10 0.77 -1.96 -5.32
N THR A 11 1.05 -1.05 -6.25
CA THR A 11 0.07 -0.09 -6.78
C THR A 11 -1.14 -0.79 -7.38
N LEU A 12 -0.93 -1.79 -8.23
CA LEU A 12 -2.02 -2.56 -8.84
C LEU A 12 -2.81 -3.37 -7.81
N THR A 13 -2.12 -3.89 -6.79
CA THR A 13 -2.77 -4.66 -5.73
C THR A 13 -3.63 -3.75 -4.83
N TYR A 14 -3.19 -2.52 -4.54
CA TYR A 14 -4.01 -1.53 -3.85
C TYR A 14 -5.20 -1.06 -4.69
N LEU A 15 -5.06 -0.95 -6.01
CA LEU A 15 -6.19 -0.68 -6.89
C LEU A 15 -7.26 -1.77 -6.78
N LEU A 16 -6.86 -3.04 -6.86
CA LEU A 16 -7.77 -4.17 -6.71
C LEU A 16 -8.42 -4.18 -5.32
N ALA A 17 -7.63 -4.00 -4.25
CA ALA A 17 -8.14 -3.93 -2.88
C ALA A 17 -9.13 -2.77 -2.69
N SER A 18 -8.90 -1.63 -3.34
CA SER A 18 -9.82 -0.48 -3.34
C SER A 18 -11.20 -0.86 -3.86
N PHE A 19 -11.26 -1.50 -5.03
CA PHE A 19 -12.52 -1.97 -5.60
C PHE A 19 -13.22 -3.00 -4.70
N LEU A 20 -12.46 -3.89 -4.07
CA LEU A 20 -13.02 -4.87 -3.14
C LEU A 20 -13.64 -4.20 -1.91
N TYR A 21 -12.97 -3.23 -1.29
CA TYR A 21 -13.53 -2.50 -0.14
C TYR A 21 -14.73 -1.63 -0.51
N ILE A 22 -14.71 -0.98 -1.68
CA ILE A 22 -15.87 -0.24 -2.19
C ILE A 22 -17.04 -1.22 -2.39
N GLY A 23 -16.78 -2.41 -2.96
CA GLY A 23 -17.78 -3.47 -3.08
C GLY A 23 -18.34 -3.93 -1.73
N VAL A 24 -17.52 -3.99 -0.68
CA VAL A 24 -18.00 -4.28 0.69
C VAL A 24 -18.93 -3.19 1.20
N LEU A 25 -18.62 -1.92 0.93
CA LEU A 25 -19.46 -0.80 1.34
C LEU A 25 -20.82 -0.81 0.62
N ILE A 26 -20.82 -1.05 -0.69
CA ILE A 26 -22.02 -1.03 -1.54
C ILE A 26 -22.90 -2.27 -1.30
N PHE A 27 -22.32 -3.46 -1.39
CA PHE A 27 -23.08 -4.72 -1.36
C PHE A 27 -23.21 -5.31 0.05
N LYS A 28 -22.54 -4.73 1.05
CA LYS A 28 -22.50 -5.24 2.44
C LYS A 28 -22.06 -6.71 2.55
N ALA A 29 -21.34 -7.20 1.54
CA ALA A 29 -20.93 -8.59 1.44
C ALA A 29 -19.72 -8.88 2.34
N ARG A 30 -19.95 -9.56 3.47
CA ARG A 30 -18.91 -9.89 4.46
C ARG A 30 -17.77 -10.75 3.87
N PHE A 31 -18.05 -11.54 2.84
CA PHE A 31 -17.05 -12.38 2.16
C PHE A 31 -16.02 -11.54 1.40
N LEU A 32 -16.48 -10.54 0.62
CA LEU A 32 -15.59 -9.59 -0.08
C LEU A 32 -14.66 -8.87 0.90
N GLY A 33 -15.14 -8.61 2.12
CA GLY A 33 -14.34 -7.96 3.15
C GLY A 33 -13.12 -8.77 3.55
N LYS A 34 -13.25 -10.10 3.70
CA LYS A 34 -12.08 -10.94 4.03
C LYS A 34 -11.06 -10.96 2.90
N ILE A 35 -11.54 -11.03 1.65
CA ILE A 35 -10.68 -11.02 0.46
C ILE A 35 -9.93 -9.68 0.39
N ALA A 36 -10.64 -8.56 0.56
CA ALA A 36 -10.05 -7.22 0.57
C ALA A 36 -8.92 -7.11 1.60
N THR A 37 -9.14 -7.59 2.83
CA THR A 37 -8.12 -7.59 3.89
C THR A 37 -6.90 -8.42 3.50
N ILE A 38 -7.08 -9.62 2.95
CA ILE A 38 -5.97 -10.50 2.52
C ILE A 38 -5.13 -9.81 1.45
N PHE A 39 -5.76 -9.23 0.42
CA PHE A 39 -5.06 -8.49 -0.63
C PHE A 39 -4.32 -7.27 -0.07
N THR A 40 -4.90 -6.59 0.91
CA THR A 40 -4.30 -5.40 1.54
C THR A 40 -3.07 -5.76 2.37
N ILE A 41 -3.15 -6.84 3.16
CA ILE A 41 -1.99 -7.36 3.91
C ILE A 41 -0.90 -7.79 2.93
N GLY A 42 -1.25 -8.52 1.88
CA GLY A 42 -0.31 -8.93 0.84
C GLY A 42 0.40 -7.75 0.19
N ALA A 43 -0.36 -6.73 -0.22
CA ALA A 43 0.19 -5.50 -0.78
C ALA A 43 1.11 -4.77 0.20
N LEU A 44 0.73 -4.67 1.48
CA LEU A 44 1.56 -4.03 2.50
C LEU A 44 2.90 -4.79 2.68
N LEU A 45 2.88 -6.12 2.66
CA LEU A 45 4.09 -6.94 2.74
C LEU A 45 4.99 -6.72 1.52
N VAL A 46 4.43 -6.74 0.31
CA VAL A 46 5.18 -6.46 -0.93
C VAL A 46 5.77 -5.06 -0.90
N GLN A 47 5.02 -4.06 -0.44
CA GLN A 47 5.50 -2.69 -0.31
C GLN A 47 6.64 -2.58 0.71
N THR A 48 6.52 -3.28 1.85
CA THR A 48 7.56 -3.31 2.89
C THR A 48 8.87 -3.89 2.33
N ILE A 49 8.78 -4.96 1.55
CA ILE A 49 9.95 -5.55 0.86
C ILE A 49 10.49 -4.57 -0.19
N GLY A 50 9.62 -3.91 -0.95
CA GLY A 50 10.02 -2.92 -1.96
C GLY A 50 10.79 -1.74 -1.36
N ILE A 51 10.32 -1.19 -0.24
CA ILE A 51 11.01 -0.13 0.51
C ILE A 51 12.36 -0.64 1.05
N GLY A 52 12.40 -1.86 1.60
CA GLY A 52 13.63 -2.47 2.09
C GLY A 52 14.68 -2.71 1.01
N LEU A 53 14.27 -3.21 -0.16
CA LEU A 53 15.16 -3.35 -1.32
C LEU A 53 15.67 -2.00 -1.81
N ARG A 54 14.79 -0.98 -1.85
CA ARG A 54 15.20 0.37 -2.25
C ARG A 54 16.23 0.97 -1.30
N TRP A 55 16.08 0.72 0.00
CA TRP A 55 17.09 1.08 1.00
C TRP A 55 18.42 0.38 0.70
N TYR A 56 18.40 -0.94 0.48
CA TYR A 56 19.61 -1.69 0.14
C TYR A 56 20.28 -1.20 -1.17
N GLU A 57 19.50 -0.90 -2.20
CA GLU A 57 19.96 -0.32 -3.47
C GLU A 57 20.66 1.04 -3.26
N SER A 58 20.14 1.90 -2.36
CA SER A 58 20.78 3.18 -2.03
C SER A 58 22.18 3.01 -1.42
N TYR A 59 22.40 1.95 -0.63
CA TYR A 59 23.71 1.64 -0.06
C TYR A 59 24.66 1.04 -1.10
N GLN A 60 24.15 0.19 -1.99
CA GLN A 60 24.90 -0.36 -3.12
C GLN A 60 25.43 0.75 -4.05
N LEU A 61 24.65 1.81 -4.25
CA LEU A 61 25.00 2.96 -5.08
C LEU A 61 25.93 3.96 -4.38
N GLY A 62 26.32 3.70 -3.12
CA GLY A 62 27.22 4.58 -2.36
C GLY A 62 26.58 5.86 -1.81
N ILE A 63 25.26 6.00 -1.89
CA ILE A 63 24.53 7.17 -1.38
C ILE A 63 24.21 7.00 0.11
N GLY A 64 23.76 5.81 0.50
CA GLY A 64 23.64 5.40 1.90
C GLY A 64 22.56 6.13 2.70
N HIS A 65 21.36 6.30 2.15
CA HIS A 65 20.24 6.92 2.86
C HIS A 65 19.04 5.99 3.00
N ALA A 66 18.23 6.23 4.03
CA ALA A 66 16.90 5.64 4.13
C ALA A 66 16.02 6.15 2.96
N PRO A 67 15.06 5.36 2.47
CA PRO A 67 14.20 5.70 1.33
C PRO A 67 13.14 6.73 1.72
N LEU A 68 13.59 7.95 2.04
CA LEU A 68 12.81 9.11 2.47
C LEU A 68 13.40 10.42 1.91
N SER A 69 14.35 10.33 0.97
CA SER A 69 15.20 11.47 0.60
C SER A 69 14.61 12.31 -0.52
N ASN A 70 13.64 11.78 -1.27
CA ASN A 70 12.97 12.47 -2.37
C ASN A 70 11.44 12.34 -2.27
N MET A 71 10.73 13.08 -3.14
CA MET A 71 9.26 13.13 -3.12
C MET A 71 8.65 11.77 -3.45
N TYR A 72 9.20 11.04 -4.42
CA TYR A 72 8.79 9.68 -4.74
C TYR A 72 8.82 8.77 -3.50
N GLU A 73 9.97 8.71 -2.82
CA GLU A 73 10.21 7.88 -1.64
C GLU A 73 9.29 8.25 -0.48
N SER A 74 9.11 9.55 -0.27
CA SER A 74 8.24 10.08 0.78
C SER A 74 6.77 9.69 0.54
N VAL A 75 6.28 9.80 -0.70
CA VAL A 75 4.89 9.46 -1.04
C VAL A 75 4.67 7.94 -0.95
N VAL A 76 5.64 7.13 -1.39
CA VAL A 76 5.57 5.66 -1.24
C VAL A 76 5.51 5.27 0.25
N PHE A 77 6.35 5.87 1.10
CA PHE A 77 6.32 5.63 2.54
C PHE A 77 5.02 6.12 3.19
N PHE A 78 4.47 7.24 2.72
CA PHE A 78 3.20 7.75 3.20
C PHE A 78 2.03 6.81 2.86
N ALA A 79 2.00 6.26 1.64
CA ALA A 79 1.02 5.23 1.25
C ALA A 79 1.12 3.99 2.14
N TRP A 80 2.34 3.53 2.43
CA TRP A 80 2.60 2.42 3.37
C TRP A 80 2.03 2.70 4.76
N THR A 81 2.23 3.93 5.26
CA THR A 81 1.73 4.36 6.58
C THR A 81 0.21 4.40 6.64
N ILE A 82 -0.46 4.90 5.60
CA ILE A 82 -1.94 4.91 5.50
C ILE A 82 -2.48 3.48 5.64
N VAL A 83 -1.91 2.54 4.88
CA VAL A 83 -2.38 1.14 4.87
C VAL A 83 -2.10 0.45 6.21
N LEU A 84 -0.91 0.67 6.79
CA LEU A 84 -0.57 0.12 8.10
C LEU A 84 -1.54 0.60 9.18
N PHE A 85 -1.80 1.90 9.24
CA PHE A 85 -2.73 2.47 10.21
C PHE A 85 -4.15 1.98 9.97
N TYR A 86 -4.58 1.93 8.70
CA TYR A 86 -5.88 1.39 8.33
C TYR A 86 -6.07 -0.06 8.80
N LEU A 87 -5.11 -0.96 8.54
CA LEU A 87 -5.21 -2.35 9.00
C LEU A 87 -5.26 -2.43 10.54
N GLY A 88 -4.51 -1.57 11.24
CA GLY A 88 -4.60 -1.45 12.69
C GLY A 88 -6.01 -1.08 13.17
N VAL A 89 -6.64 -0.10 12.51
CA VAL A 89 -8.05 0.29 12.77
C VAL A 89 -9.01 -0.86 12.43
N GLU A 90 -8.84 -1.51 11.28
CA GLU A 90 -9.70 -2.61 10.85
C GLU A 90 -9.67 -3.77 11.86
N PHE A 91 -8.48 -4.18 12.34
CA PHE A 91 -8.36 -5.25 13.32
C PHE A 91 -8.89 -4.85 14.70
N ARG A 92 -8.69 -3.59 15.12
CA ARG A 92 -9.12 -3.11 16.43
C ARG A 92 -10.64 -2.94 16.54
N PHE A 93 -11.28 -2.42 15.49
CA PHE A 93 -12.70 -2.09 15.46
C PHE A 93 -13.55 -3.10 14.69
N LYS A 94 -12.93 -4.05 13.98
CA LYS A 94 -13.58 -5.05 13.12
C LYS A 94 -14.48 -4.43 12.04
N ASN A 95 -14.27 -3.15 11.73
CA ASN A 95 -15.04 -2.38 10.76
C ASN A 95 -14.23 -2.21 9.47
N LYS A 96 -14.71 -2.84 8.39
CA LYS A 96 -14.05 -2.85 7.08
C LYS A 96 -14.45 -1.68 6.19
N SER A 97 -15.52 -0.95 6.52
CA SER A 97 -16.06 0.13 5.69
C SER A 97 -15.08 1.29 5.51
N ILE A 98 -14.19 1.51 6.49
CA ILE A 98 -13.14 2.54 6.42
C ILE A 98 -12.15 2.25 5.28
N GLY A 99 -11.99 0.97 4.90
CA GLY A 99 -11.08 0.57 3.81
C GLY A 99 -11.50 1.11 2.46
N ALA A 100 -12.80 1.37 2.28
CA ALA A 100 -13.35 1.94 1.05
C ALA A 100 -12.90 3.40 0.83
N PHE A 101 -12.29 4.03 1.84
CA PHE A 101 -11.72 5.37 1.76
C PHE A 101 -10.20 5.35 1.90
N ALA A 102 -9.67 4.58 2.86
CA ALA A 102 -8.25 4.54 3.15
C ALA A 102 -7.42 3.89 2.02
N ILE A 103 -7.89 2.77 1.45
CA ILE A 103 -7.13 2.04 0.42
C ILE A 103 -7.11 2.76 -0.93
N PRO A 104 -8.20 3.38 -1.42
CA PRO A 104 -8.14 4.25 -2.59
C PRO A 104 -7.15 5.40 -2.42
N LEU A 105 -7.07 5.99 -1.23
CA LEU A 105 -6.10 7.05 -0.95
C LEU A 105 -4.65 6.55 -1.05
N ALA A 106 -4.37 5.36 -0.51
CA ALA A 106 -3.06 4.73 -0.64
C ALA A 106 -2.72 4.37 -2.10
N PHE A 107 -3.70 3.89 -2.87
CA PHE A 107 -3.53 3.66 -4.31
C PHE A 107 -3.20 4.97 -5.04
N LEU A 108 -3.95 6.05 -4.79
CA LEU A 108 -3.72 7.34 -5.44
C LEU A 108 -2.35 7.92 -5.10
N ALA A 109 -1.90 7.77 -3.85
CA ALA A 109 -0.55 8.14 -3.46
C ALA A 109 0.51 7.34 -4.23
N MET A 110 0.37 6.02 -4.31
CA MET A 110 1.28 5.17 -5.09
C MET A 110 1.27 5.51 -6.59
N ALA A 111 0.09 5.74 -7.16
CA ALA A 111 -0.07 6.12 -8.56
C ALA A 111 0.60 7.48 -8.84
N TYR A 112 0.39 8.47 -7.96
CA TYR A 112 1.05 9.77 -8.05
C TYR A 112 2.57 9.64 -8.00
N ALA A 113 3.11 8.85 -7.05
CA ALA A 113 4.54 8.60 -6.97
C ALA A 113 5.08 7.99 -8.28
N SER A 114 4.33 7.12 -8.96
CA SER A 114 4.77 6.56 -10.24
C SER A 114 4.87 7.56 -11.40
N PHE A 115 4.23 8.73 -11.31
CA PHE A 115 4.27 9.78 -12.35
C PHE A 115 5.15 10.98 -11.99
N ALA A 116 5.59 11.09 -10.73
CA ALA A 116 6.42 12.19 -10.21
C ALA A 116 7.92 11.86 -10.31
#